data_AF-A0A8W8L6Z7-F1
#
_entry.id   AF-A0A8W8L6Z7-F1
#
_cell.length_a   1.000
_cell.length_b   1.000
_cell.length_c   1.000
_cell.angle_alpha   90.00
_cell.angle_beta   90.00
_cell.angle_gamma   90.00
#
_symmetry.space_group_name_H-M   'P 1'
#
loop_
_entity.id
_entity.type
_entity.pdbx_description
1 polymer ?
#
loop_
_entity_poly.entity_id
_entity_poly.type
_entity_poly.pdbx_seq_one_letter_code
_entity_poly.pdbx_strand_id
1 'polypeptide(L)'
;MYLQCTVVYFLVCVVAFSGAEILIRGTETARVGSQARLQCIARDYDNQPRKISWFHNGRLVLKSSRNTITELFNENKNGYTLSELQIPEVRKGDAGRYVCKTDKKHQASLYLTVN
;
A
#
# COMPACT_ATOMS: atom_id res chain seq x y z
N MET A 1 -24.35 0.33 -3.18
CA MET A 1 -25.64 0.90 -3.60
C MET A 1 -26.51 1.06 -2.37
N TYR A 2 -26.27 2.10 -1.58
CA TYR A 2 -27.20 2.64 -0.58
C TYR A 2 -26.91 4.13 -0.49
N LEU A 3 -27.74 4.93 -1.17
CA LEU A 3 -27.89 6.36 -0.88
C LEU A 3 -28.85 6.44 0.32
N GLN A 4 -28.43 7.06 1.41
CA GLN A 4 -29.37 7.56 2.40
C GLN A 4 -29.33 9.09 2.33
N CYS A 5 -30.38 9.67 1.74
CA CYS A 5 -30.67 11.08 1.78
C CYS A 5 -31.04 11.48 3.21
N THR A 6 -30.40 12.50 3.76
CA THR A 6 -31.07 13.34 4.77
C THR A 6 -30.57 14.77 4.66
N VAL A 7 -31.53 15.68 4.52
CA VAL A 7 -31.36 17.11 4.25
C VAL A 7 -31.23 17.86 5.56
N VAL A 8 -30.22 18.73 5.71
CA VAL A 8 -30.25 19.82 6.71
C VAL A 8 -29.67 21.08 6.06
N TYR A 9 -30.50 22.12 6.00
CA TYR A 9 -30.34 23.49 5.51
C TYR A 9 -28.90 24.03 5.33
N PHE A 10 -28.67 24.74 4.20
CA PHE A 10 -27.43 25.41 3.71
C PHE A 10 -26.52 24.61 2.76
N LEU A 11 -26.83 24.69 1.44
CA LEU A 11 -26.00 24.69 0.22
C LEU A 11 -24.55 24.15 0.15
N VAL A 12 -24.11 23.25 1.01
CA VAL A 12 -22.95 22.38 0.75
C VAL A 12 -23.32 20.99 1.22
N CYS A 13 -23.56 20.08 0.28
CA CYS A 13 -23.50 18.66 0.61
C CYS A 13 -22.04 18.39 0.98
N VAL A 14 -21.73 18.36 2.27
CA VAL A 14 -20.45 17.80 2.72
C VAL A 14 -20.58 16.30 2.49
N VAL A 15 -20.27 15.89 1.26
CA VAL A 15 -20.15 14.48 0.93
C VAL A 15 -19.05 13.96 1.85
N ALA A 16 -19.40 13.16 2.86
CA ALA A 16 -18.42 12.35 3.53
C ALA A 16 -17.85 11.43 2.44
N PHE A 17 -16.64 11.73 1.97
CA PHE A 17 -15.96 10.92 0.96
C PHE A 17 -15.60 9.58 1.60
N SER A 18 -16.55 8.64 1.57
CA SER A 18 -16.31 7.24 1.94
C SER A 18 -15.61 6.58 0.76
N GLY A 19 -14.30 6.35 0.91
CA GLY A 19 -13.49 5.76 -0.15
C GLY A 19 -12.23 5.13 0.40
N ALA A 20 -11.67 4.21 -0.38
CA ALA A 20 -10.38 3.60 -0.11
C ALA A 20 -9.28 4.28 -0.93
N GLU A 21 -8.19 4.61 -0.28
CA GLU A 21 -6.96 5.11 -0.89
C GLU A 21 -5.86 4.07 -0.66
N ILE A 22 -5.23 3.60 -1.73
CA ILE A 22 -4.05 2.73 -1.63
C ILE A 22 -2.99 3.17 -2.62
N LEU A 23 -1.75 3.25 -2.13
CA LEU A 23 -0.62 3.71 -2.94
C LEU A 23 0.68 3.04 -2.49
N ILE A 24 1.63 2.93 -3.42
CA ILE A 24 3.01 2.53 -3.13
C ILE A 24 3.91 3.74 -3.36
N ARG A 25 4.84 3.99 -2.44
CA ARG A 25 5.90 5.01 -2.51
C ARG A 25 7.26 4.38 -2.25
N GLY A 26 8.33 5.11 -2.58
CA GLY A 26 9.70 4.72 -2.27
C GLY A 26 10.56 4.57 -3.52
N THR A 27 11.39 3.53 -3.56
CA THR A 27 12.37 3.32 -4.63
C THR A 27 11.70 2.81 -5.92
N GLU A 28 11.68 3.63 -6.97
CA GLU A 28 11.24 3.21 -8.31
C GLU A 28 12.39 2.72 -9.20
N THR A 29 13.59 3.28 -8.99
CA THR A 29 14.81 2.89 -9.69
C THR A 29 15.91 2.62 -8.68
N ALA A 30 16.54 1.46 -8.75
CA ALA A 30 17.63 1.04 -7.87
C ALA A 30 18.86 0.62 -8.68
N ARG A 31 20.04 0.65 -8.06
CA ARG A 31 21.26 0.08 -8.64
C ARG A 31 21.55 -1.29 -8.05
N VAL A 32 22.21 -2.17 -8.79
CA VAL A 32 22.69 -3.43 -8.22
C VAL A 32 23.59 -3.17 -6.99
N GLY A 33 23.35 -3.88 -5.89
CA GLY A 33 24.05 -3.74 -4.62
C GLY A 33 23.55 -2.59 -3.73
N SER A 34 22.64 -1.74 -4.22
CA SER A 34 22.00 -0.69 -3.41
C SER A 34 20.84 -1.24 -2.59
N GLN A 35 20.32 -0.44 -1.66
CA GLN A 35 19.11 -0.75 -0.90
C GLN A 35 17.87 -0.15 -1.57
N ALA A 36 16.82 -0.95 -1.72
CA ALA A 36 15.49 -0.47 -2.13
C ALA A 36 14.50 -0.53 -0.95
N ARG A 37 13.63 0.48 -0.86
CA ARG A 37 12.59 0.60 0.15
C ARG A 37 11.27 0.93 -0.52
N LEU A 38 10.28 0.06 -0.35
CA LEU A 38 8.92 0.22 -0.86
C LEU A 38 7.95 0.33 0.30
N GLN A 39 7.08 1.33 0.27
CA GLN A 39 6.09 1.59 1.30
C GLN A 39 4.70 1.55 0.68
N CYS A 40 3.82 0.68 1.16
CA CYS A 40 2.42 0.64 0.79
C CYS A 40 1.59 1.27 1.90
N ILE A 41 0.83 2.30 1.56
CA ILE A 41 -0.05 3.00 2.47
C ILE A 41 -1.47 2.71 2.01
N ALA A 42 -2.28 2.15 2.90
CA ALA A 42 -3.69 1.85 2.65
C ALA A 42 -4.58 2.53 3.71
N ARG A 43 -5.62 3.20 3.23
CA ARG A 43 -6.64 3.88 4.02
C ARG A 43 -7.99 3.48 3.47
N ASP A 44 -8.92 3.18 4.35
CA ASP A 44 -10.30 2.95 3.98
C ASP A 44 -11.17 3.46 5.13
N TYR A 45 -11.96 4.49 4.86
CA TYR A 45 -12.80 5.14 5.87
C TYR A 45 -13.92 4.24 6.38
N ASP A 46 -14.39 3.29 5.56
CA ASP A 46 -15.47 2.38 5.93
C ASP A 46 -14.93 1.08 6.53
N ASN A 47 -13.81 0.59 5.99
CA ASN A 47 -13.29 -0.73 6.30
C ASN A 47 -11.77 -0.75 6.31
N GLN A 48 -11.16 -0.03 7.25
CA GLN A 48 -9.70 0.09 7.37
C GLN A 48 -9.01 -1.29 7.31
N PRO A 49 -8.10 -1.53 6.34
CA PRO A 49 -7.29 -2.74 6.26
C PRO A 49 -6.50 -2.99 7.54
N ARG A 50 -6.33 -4.24 7.95
CA ARG A 50 -5.43 -4.57 9.07
C ARG A 50 -4.13 -5.25 8.62
N LYS A 51 -4.09 -5.71 7.37
CA LYS A 51 -2.95 -6.47 6.83
C LYS A 51 -2.68 -6.13 5.38
N ILE A 52 -1.41 -6.09 5.00
CA ILE A 52 -0.93 -5.87 3.64
C ILE A 52 0.00 -7.02 3.24
N SER A 53 -0.25 -7.60 2.07
CA SER A 53 0.60 -8.65 1.47
C SER A 53 1.28 -8.13 0.23
N TRP A 54 2.59 -8.38 0.12
CA TRP A 54 3.41 -7.98 -1.02
C TRP A 54 3.52 -9.11 -2.04
N PHE A 55 3.48 -8.74 -3.32
CA PHE A 55 3.68 -9.65 -4.44
C PHE A 55 4.71 -9.06 -5.40
N HIS A 56 5.64 -9.89 -5.88
CA HIS A 56 6.61 -9.54 -6.91
C HIS A 56 6.37 -10.44 -8.12
N ASN A 57 6.09 -9.84 -9.27
CA ASN A 57 5.75 -10.55 -10.51
C ASN A 57 4.68 -11.64 -10.32
N GLY A 58 3.68 -11.36 -9.48
CA GLY A 58 2.57 -12.27 -9.16
C GLY A 58 2.85 -13.30 -8.07
N ARG A 59 4.09 -13.39 -7.55
CA ARG A 59 4.47 -14.32 -6.47
C ARG A 59 4.46 -13.62 -5.12
N LEU A 60 3.96 -14.29 -4.09
CA LEU A 60 3.93 -13.76 -2.74
C LEU A 60 5.36 -13.52 -2.22
N VAL A 61 5.62 -12.33 -1.70
CA VAL A 61 6.88 -11.97 -1.05
C VAL A 61 6.74 -12.26 0.45
N LEU A 62 7.62 -13.11 0.96
CA LEU A 62 7.68 -13.44 2.38
C LEU A 62 8.88 -12.75 3.03
N LYS A 63 8.78 -12.51 4.34
CA LYS A 63 9.93 -12.12 5.15
C LYS A 63 11.00 -13.20 5.04
N SER A 64 12.24 -12.78 4.78
CA SER A 64 13.39 -13.67 4.66
C SER A 64 14.64 -12.97 5.19
N SER A 65 15.79 -13.64 5.17
CA SER A 65 17.07 -12.99 5.46
C SER A 65 17.43 -11.88 4.46
N ARG A 66 16.87 -11.92 3.24
CA ARG A 66 17.08 -10.90 2.20
C ARG A 66 16.03 -9.80 2.18
N ASN A 67 14.82 -10.06 2.69
CA ASN A 67 13.70 -9.14 2.60
C ASN A 67 13.11 -8.90 3.99
N THR A 68 13.11 -7.65 4.43
CA THR A 68 12.44 -7.25 5.67
C THR A 68 11.08 -6.67 5.32
N ILE A 69 10.03 -7.20 5.93
CA ILE A 69 8.69 -6.63 5.86
C ILE A 69 8.31 -6.17 7.26
N THR A 70 7.96 -4.90 7.41
CA THR A 70 7.39 -4.32 8.62
C THR A 70 5.98 -3.83 8.32
N GLU A 71 5.08 -3.98 9.28
CA GLU A 71 3.71 -3.49 9.18
C GLU A 71 3.41 -2.62 10.39
N LEU A 72 2.77 -1.48 10.16
CA LEU A 72 2.32 -0.54 11.16
C LEU A 72 0.85 -0.22 10.89
N PHE A 73 0.04 -0.35 11.92
CA PHE A 73 -1.38 -0.07 11.88
C PHE A 73 -1.69 1.10 12.81
N ASN A 74 -2.40 2.11 12.29
CA ASN A 74 -2.79 3.30 13.03
C ASN A 74 -4.32 3.37 13.13
N GLU A 75 -4.84 3.32 14.37
CA GLU A 75 -6.28 3.29 14.69
C GLU A 75 -6.91 4.68 14.88
N ASN A 76 -6.18 5.78 14.66
CA ASN A 76 -6.72 7.12 14.88
C ASN A 76 -7.85 7.48 13.90
N LYS A 77 -8.52 8.62 14.12
CA LYS A 77 -9.68 9.12 13.34
C LYS A 77 -9.40 9.44 11.85
N ASN A 78 -8.21 9.09 11.36
CA ASN A 78 -7.77 9.09 9.95
C ASN A 78 -6.73 7.95 9.78
N GLY A 79 -7.10 6.77 10.28
CA GLY A 79 -6.23 5.61 10.40
C GLY A 79 -5.64 5.20 9.07
N TYR A 80 -4.51 4.51 9.14
CA TYR A 80 -3.86 3.96 7.96
C TYR A 80 -3.10 2.70 8.33
N THR A 81 -2.87 1.88 7.31
CA THR A 81 -2.07 0.67 7.40
C THR A 81 -0.89 0.89 6.48
N LEU A 82 0.29 0.90 7.07
CA LEU A 82 1.55 1.05 6.36
C LEU A 82 2.27 -0.29 6.40
N SER A 83 2.65 -0.80 5.24
CA SER A 83 3.59 -1.91 5.13
C SER A 83 4.81 -1.46 4.38
N GLU A 84 5.97 -1.81 4.88
CA GLU A 84 7.25 -1.46 4.29
C GLU A 84 8.02 -2.73 3.95
N LEU A 85 8.42 -2.84 2.69
CA LEU A 85 9.31 -3.86 2.16
C LEU A 85 10.69 -3.24 1.91
N GLN A 86 11.70 -3.78 2.59
CA GLN A 86 13.09 -3.40 2.40
C GLN A 86 13.86 -4.55 1.74
N ILE A 87 14.62 -4.21 0.71
CA ILE A 87 15.56 -5.08 0.00
C ILE A 87 16.95 -4.47 0.23
N PRO A 88 17.76 -4.97 1.18
CA PRO A 88 19.05 -4.38 1.55
C PRO A 88 20.08 -4.41 0.42
N GLU A 89 20.05 -5.45 -0.41
CA GLU A 89 20.99 -5.66 -1.51
C GLU A 89 20.22 -6.03 -2.79
N VAL A 90 19.96 -5.02 -3.62
CA VAL A 90 19.21 -5.16 -4.89
C VAL A 90 20.03 -5.94 -5.91
N ARG A 91 19.37 -6.89 -6.58
CA ARG A 91 19.90 -7.71 -7.66
C ARG A 91 19.08 -7.49 -8.93
N LYS A 92 19.64 -7.83 -10.10
CA LYS A 92 18.94 -7.72 -11.39
C LYS A 92 17.58 -8.45 -11.40
N GLY A 93 17.48 -9.57 -10.68
CA GLY A 93 16.25 -10.35 -10.55
C GLY A 93 15.17 -9.69 -9.68
N ASP A 94 15.49 -8.66 -8.90
CA ASP A 94 14.52 -7.95 -8.07
C ASP A 94 13.71 -6.92 -8.90
N ALA A 95 14.15 -6.62 -10.12
CA ALA A 95 13.38 -5.81 -11.07
C ALA A 95 12.02 -6.44 -11.36
N GLY A 96 11.01 -5.59 -11.59
CA GLY A 96 9.67 -6.05 -11.97
C GLY A 96 8.54 -5.39 -11.21
N ARG A 97 7.36 -5.97 -11.34
CA ARG A 97 6.13 -5.40 -10.80
C ARG A 97 5.90 -5.85 -9.37
N TYR A 98 5.95 -4.88 -8.45
CA TYR A 98 5.53 -5.04 -7.07
C TYR A 98 4.06 -4.65 -6.92
N VAL A 99 3.30 -5.46 -6.20
CA VAL A 99 1.89 -5.21 -5.89
C VAL A 99 1.71 -5.38 -4.40
N CYS A 100 1.15 -4.39 -3.72
CA CYS A 100 0.64 -4.58 -2.36
C CYS A 100 -0.87 -4.81 -2.43
N LYS A 101 -1.35 -5.80 -1.67
CA LYS A 101 -2.77 -6.14 -1.56
C LYS A 101 -3.20 -6.13 -0.11
N THR A 102 -4.34 -5.52 0.18
CA THR A 102 -4.91 -5.51 1.53
C THR A 102 -5.79 -6.74 1.78
N ASP A 103 -6.08 -7.02 3.05
CA ASP A 103 -7.12 -7.97 3.47
C ASP A 103 -8.54 -7.56 2.99
N LYS A 104 -8.70 -6.31 2.54
CA LYS A 104 -9.93 -5.75 1.98
C LYS A 104 -9.97 -5.75 0.45
N LYS A 105 -9.02 -6.44 -0.19
CA LYS A 105 -8.91 -6.59 -1.65
C LYS A 105 -8.57 -5.31 -2.42
N HIS A 106 -8.19 -4.23 -1.72
CA HIS A 106 -7.58 -3.06 -2.35
C HIS A 106 -6.14 -3.40 -2.76
N GLN A 107 -5.69 -2.85 -3.88
CA GLN A 107 -4.33 -3.11 -4.36
C GLN A 107 -3.72 -1.90 -5.07
N ALA A 108 -2.42 -1.72 -4.92
CA ALA A 108 -1.62 -0.76 -5.69
C ALA A 108 -0.41 -1.48 -6.30
N SER A 109 0.16 -0.92 -7.36
CA SER A 109 1.34 -1.49 -8.01
C SER A 109 2.38 -0.46 -8.38
N LEU A 110 3.64 -0.86 -8.27
CA LEU A 110 4.82 -0.09 -8.64
C LEU A 110 5.78 -1.00 -9.42
N TYR A 111 6.45 -0.45 -10.43
CA TYR A 111 7.46 -1.20 -11.18
C TYR A 111 8.85 -0.75 -10.73
N LEU A 112 9.64 -1.69 -10.19
CA LEU A 112 11.02 -1.43 -9.79
C LEU A 112 11.95 -1.67 -10.97
N THR A 113 12.68 -0.63 -11.36
CA THR A 113 13.74 -0.69 -12.38
C THR A 113 15.08 -0.88 -11.71
N VAL A 114 15.94 -1.76 -12.26
CA VAL A 114 17.29 -2.00 -11.73
C VAL A 114 18.33 -1.68 -12.81
N ASN A 115 19.24 -0.75 -12.50
CA ASN A 115 20.32 -0.29 -13.36
C ASN A 115 21.67 -0.89 -12.95
#